data_AF-A0A5C6DFS0-F1
#
_entry.id   AF-A0A5C6DFS0-F1
#
_cell.length_a   1.000
_cell.length_b   1.000
_cell.length_c   1.000
_cell.angle_alpha   90.00
_cell.angle_beta   90.00
_cell.angle_gamma   90.00
#
_symmetry.space_group_name_H-M   'P 1'
#
loop_
_entity.id
_entity.type
_entity.pdbx_description
1 polymer ?
#
loop_
_entity_poly.entity_id
_entity_poly.type
_entity_poly.pdbx_seq_one_letter_code
_entity_poly.pdbx_strand_id
1 'polypeptide(L)'
;MRRYELAANLVFLAPMVLFLGLAIVIWWPINYIIMGTLYACGLFDLVYAKLPLLRHHVFNTFGPSHIPRKRRDTYFRGYRRIGIGMAFNLLVVVYYCVLASPQ
;
A
#
# COMPACT_ATOMS: atom_id res chain seq x y z
N MET A 1 15.46 18.80 -7.82
CA MET A 1 14.31 18.97 -8.72
C MET A 1 13.73 20.36 -8.50
N ARG A 2 13.66 21.16 -9.56
CA ARG A 2 13.06 22.51 -9.50
C ARG A 2 11.54 22.36 -9.38
N ARG A 3 10.86 23.28 -8.67
CA ARG A 3 9.42 23.17 -8.32
C ARG A 3 8.50 22.90 -9.52
N TYR A 4 8.86 23.41 -10.69
CA TYR A 4 8.12 23.28 -11.95
C TYR A 4 8.23 21.88 -12.59
N GLU A 5 9.34 21.17 -12.38
CA GLU A 5 9.50 19.77 -12.82
C GLU A 5 8.61 18.82 -11.99
N LEU A 6 8.45 19.16 -10.71
CA LEU A 6 7.60 18.42 -9.76
C LEU A 6 6.12 18.56 -10.13
N ALA A 7 5.69 19.77 -10.51
CA ALA A 7 4.34 20.03 -11.00
C ALA A 7 4.08 19.33 -12.35
N ALA A 8 5.01 19.39 -13.30
CA ALA A 8 4.90 18.71 -14.58
C ALA A 8 4.80 17.18 -14.41
N ASN A 9 5.66 16.60 -13.56
CA ASN A 9 5.56 15.17 -13.23
C ASN A 9 4.23 14.84 -12.54
N LEU A 10 3.69 15.72 -11.68
CA LEU A 10 2.39 15.45 -11.07
C LEU A 10 1.26 15.43 -12.12
N VAL A 11 1.29 16.35 -13.08
CA VAL A 11 0.26 16.48 -14.12
C VAL A 11 0.26 15.32 -15.10
N PHE A 12 1.42 14.76 -15.46
CA PHE A 12 1.51 13.63 -16.39
C PHE A 12 1.50 12.26 -15.70
N LEU A 13 2.17 12.14 -14.55
CA LEU A 13 2.32 10.86 -13.86
C LEU A 13 1.06 10.50 -13.06
N ALA A 14 0.36 11.47 -12.48
CA ALA A 14 -0.84 11.17 -11.67
C ALA A 14 -1.98 10.56 -12.51
N PRO A 15 -2.32 11.08 -13.71
CA PRO A 15 -3.32 10.44 -14.57
C PRO A 15 -2.88 9.05 -15.03
N MET A 16 -1.61 8.88 -15.45
CA MET A 16 -1.11 7.56 -15.85
C MET A 16 -1.22 6.53 -14.71
N VAL A 17 -0.87 6.91 -13.49
CA VAL A 17 -1.00 6.04 -12.31
C VAL A 17 -2.46 5.71 -12.02
N LEU A 18 -3.37 6.68 -12.16
CA LEU A 18 -4.81 6.46 -12.01
C LEU A 18 -5.37 5.51 -13.06
N PHE A 19 -5.05 5.71 -14.35
CA PHE A 19 -5.50 4.85 -15.43
C PHE A 19 -4.96 3.43 -15.29
N LEU A 20 -3.68 3.28 -14.93
CA LEU A 20 -3.08 1.98 -14.66
C LEU A 20 -3.77 1.29 -13.48
N GLY A 21 -4.05 2.03 -12.40
CA GLY A 21 -4.79 1.52 -11.24
C GLY A 21 -6.18 1.00 -11.61
N LEU A 22 -6.94 1.78 -12.38
CA LEU A 22 -8.27 1.39 -12.85
C LEU A 22 -8.21 0.16 -13.78
N ALA A 23 -7.25 0.12 -14.71
CA ALA A 23 -7.07 -1.02 -15.61
C ALA A 23 -6.80 -2.32 -14.83
N ILE A 24 -5.96 -2.25 -13.79
CA ILE A 24 -5.69 -3.40 -12.92
C ILE A 24 -6.95 -3.83 -12.17
N VAL A 25 -7.77 -2.88 -11.67
CA VAL A 25 -9.01 -3.21 -10.96
C VAL A 25 -9.99 -4.02 -11.81
N ILE A 26 -10.12 -3.66 -13.09
CA ILE A 26 -11.03 -4.32 -14.04
C ILE A 26 -10.56 -5.75 -14.35
N TRP A 27 -9.25 -5.98 -14.35
CA TRP A 27 -8.64 -7.26 -14.73
C TRP A 27 -8.72 -8.30 -13.62
N TRP A 28 -9.82 -9.04 -13.60
CA TRP A 28 -9.94 -10.30 -12.86
C TRP A 28 -9.15 -11.41 -13.56
N PRO A 29 -8.38 -12.26 -12.85
CA PRO A 29 -8.13 -12.28 -11.39
C PRO A 29 -6.87 -11.52 -10.95
N ILE A 30 -6.23 -10.76 -11.85
CA ILE A 30 -4.93 -10.09 -11.64
C ILE A 30 -4.98 -9.10 -10.46
N ASN A 31 -6.10 -8.41 -10.26
CA ASN A 31 -6.31 -7.52 -9.11
C ASN A 31 -6.06 -8.21 -7.75
N TYR A 32 -6.52 -9.45 -7.57
CA TYR A 32 -6.34 -10.21 -6.33
C TYR A 32 -4.88 -10.60 -6.09
N ILE A 33 -4.16 -10.96 -7.15
CA ILE A 33 -2.72 -11.31 -7.06
C ILE A 33 -1.92 -10.07 -6.64
N ILE A 34 -2.20 -8.92 -7.23
CA ILE A 34 -1.50 -7.67 -6.92
C ILE A 34 -1.82 -7.22 -5.48
N MET A 35 -3.10 -7.29 -5.07
CA MET A 35 -3.49 -7.02 -3.68
C MET A 35 -2.78 -7.95 -2.70
N GLY A 36 -2.85 -9.26 -2.94
CA GLY A 36 -2.21 -10.26 -2.09
C GLY A 36 -0.72 -10.01 -1.94
N THR A 37 -0.04 -9.68 -3.04
CA THR A 37 1.39 -9.35 -3.02
C THR A 37 1.68 -8.07 -2.22
N LEU A 38 0.90 -7.00 -2.40
CA LEU A 38 1.06 -5.76 -1.64
C LEU A 38 0.87 -5.97 -0.14
N TYR A 39 -0.17 -6.71 0.24
CA TYR A 39 -0.42 -7.03 1.65
C TYR A 39 0.66 -7.94 2.22
N ALA A 40 1.07 -8.98 1.51
CA ALA A 40 2.12 -9.90 1.96
C ALA A 40 3.46 -9.17 2.16
N CYS A 41 3.89 -8.36 1.18
CA CYS A 41 5.11 -7.57 1.30
C CYS A 41 5.01 -6.53 2.43
N GLY A 42 3.87 -5.86 2.57
CA GLY A 42 3.64 -4.90 3.64
C GLY A 42 3.68 -5.56 5.03
N LEU A 43 3.03 -6.71 5.18
CA LEU A 43 3.04 -7.50 6.41
C LEU A 43 4.46 -7.98 6.73
N PHE A 44 5.19 -8.49 5.74
CA PHE A 44 6.56 -8.96 5.92
C PHE A 44 7.48 -7.84 6.43
N ASP A 45 7.38 -6.64 5.84
CA ASP A 45 8.12 -5.46 6.29
C ASP A 45 7.77 -5.08 7.74
N LEU A 46 6.49 -5.13 8.11
CA LEU A 46 6.04 -4.82 9.47
C LEU A 46 6.52 -5.86 10.48
N VAL A 47 6.44 -7.14 10.16
CA VAL A 47 6.93 -8.25 11.00
C VAL A 47 8.43 -8.12 11.17
N TYR A 48 9.17 -7.87 10.08
CA TYR A 48 10.60 -7.64 10.14
C TYR A 48 10.96 -6.44 11.03
N ALA A 49 10.21 -5.34 10.92
CA ALA A 49 10.43 -4.16 11.76
C ALA A 49 10.15 -4.44 13.25
N LYS A 50 9.14 -5.26 13.54
CA LYS A 50 8.77 -5.66 14.91
C LYS A 50 9.56 -6.84 15.48
N LEU A 51 10.33 -7.57 14.66
CA LEU A 51 11.10 -8.75 15.08
C LEU A 51 11.89 -8.58 16.39
N PRO A 52 12.58 -7.45 16.64
CA PRO A 52 13.30 -7.25 17.90
C PRO A 52 12.36 -7.15 19.11
N LEU A 53 11.19 -6.55 18.95
CA LEU A 53 10.17 -6.44 20.01
C LEU A 53 9.49 -7.78 20.29
N LEU A 54 9.30 -8.60 19.26
CA LEU A 54 8.77 -9.96 19.40
C LEU A 54 9.68 -10.82 20.29
N ARG A 55 11.01 -10.66 20.19
CA ARG A 55 11.97 -11.35 21.06
C ARG A 55 11.87 -10.95 22.52
N HIS A 56 11.32 -9.78 22.81
CA HIS A 56 11.08 -9.28 24.17
C HIS A 56 9.62 -9.45 24.62
N HIS A 57 8.83 -10.26 23.91
CA HIS A 57 7.40 -10.49 24.18
C HIS A 57 6.52 -9.22 24.16
N VAL A 58 6.95 -8.18 23.43
CA VAL A 58 6.18 -6.94 23.28
C VAL A 58 5.45 -6.95 21.94
N PHE A 59 4.16 -7.30 21.96
CA PHE A 59 3.35 -7.50 20.74
C PHE A 59 2.42 -6.30 20.44
N ASN A 60 1.78 -5.75 21.47
CA ASN A 60 0.73 -4.74 21.37
C ASN A 60 1.23 -3.29 21.39
N THR A 61 2.51 -3.05 21.10
CA THR A 61 3.01 -1.69 20.95
C THR A 61 2.87 -1.24 19.50
N PHE A 62 2.36 -0.03 19.36
CA PHE A 62 2.18 0.66 18.08
C PHE A 62 2.93 1.99 18.13
N GLY A 63 3.25 2.50 16.94
CA GLY A 63 3.95 3.76 16.79
C GLY A 63 5.47 3.61 16.67
N PRO A 64 6.11 4.57 15.98
CA PRO A 64 7.54 4.51 15.66
C PRO A 64 8.44 4.68 16.89
N SER A 65 7.94 5.22 18.00
CA SER A 65 8.69 5.41 19.25
C SER A 65 9.25 4.09 19.78
N HIS A 66 8.48 3.02 19.71
CA HIS A 66 8.83 1.67 20.16
C HIS A 66 9.72 0.91 19.17
N ILE A 67 9.78 1.35 17.91
CA ILE A 67 10.57 0.70 16.86
C ILE A 67 12.03 1.23 16.90
N PRO A 68 13.04 0.34 16.88
CA PRO A 68 14.44 0.75 16.79
C PRO A 68 14.67 1.69 15.60
N ARG A 69 15.44 2.77 15.80
CA ARG A 69 15.68 3.81 14.76
C ARG A 69 16.10 3.21 13.42
N LYS A 70 16.99 2.20 13.42
CA LYS A 70 17.48 1.50 12.23
C LYS A 70 16.40 0.75 11.41
N ARG A 71 15.22 0.50 11.98
CA ARG A 71 14.11 -0.27 11.35
C ARG A 71 12.85 0.55 11.11
N ARG A 72 12.82 1.83 11.51
CA ARG A 72 11.65 2.71 11.32
C ARG A 72 11.30 2.90 9.86
N ASP A 73 12.29 2.97 8.97
CA ASP A 73 12.04 3.09 7.53
C ASP A 73 11.28 1.88 6.99
N THR A 74 11.66 0.67 7.40
CA THR A 74 10.93 -0.55 7.03
C THR A 74 9.53 -0.58 7.63
N TYR A 75 9.36 -0.10 8.87
CA TYR A 75 8.04 0.05 9.49
C TYR A 75 7.12 0.97 8.68
N PHE A 76 7.59 2.18 8.30
CA PHE A 76 6.82 3.11 7.50
C PHE A 76 6.56 2.59 6.08
N ARG A 77 7.54 1.91 5.45
CA ARG A 77 7.35 1.25 4.15
C ARG A 77 6.27 0.18 4.21
N GLY A 78 6.25 -0.64 5.26
CA GLY A 78 5.23 -1.65 5.48
C GLY A 78 3.83 -1.04 5.58
N TYR A 79 3.65 -0.02 6.42
CA TYR A 79 2.36 0.70 6.52
C TYR A 79 1.95 1.37 5.21
N ARG A 80 2.90 1.95 4.47
CA ARG A 80 2.61 2.55 3.17
C ARG A 80 2.13 1.51 2.16
N ARG A 81 2.76 0.33 2.11
CA ARG A 81 2.35 -0.77 1.22
C ARG A 81 0.97 -1.30 1.56
N ILE A 82 0.69 -1.51 2.85
CA ILE A 82 -0.64 -1.92 3.33
C ILE A 82 -1.69 -0.85 3.02
N GLY A 83 -1.37 0.43 3.25
CA GLY A 83 -2.27 1.55 2.94
C GLY A 83 -2.59 1.65 1.45
N ILE A 84 -1.60 1.46 0.57
CA ILE A 84 -1.82 1.39 -0.88
C ILE A 84 -2.68 0.18 -1.23
N GLY A 85 -2.40 -1.00 -0.65
CA GLY A 85 -3.23 -2.20 -0.83
C GLY A 85 -4.69 -1.99 -0.40
N MET A 86 -4.92 -1.26 0.70
CA MET A 86 -6.26 -0.92 1.20
C MET A 86 -7.00 0.05 0.27
N ALA A 87 -6.32 1.11 -0.17
CA ALA A 87 -6.90 2.05 -1.13
C ALA A 87 -7.26 1.35 -2.44
N PHE A 88 -6.39 0.44 -2.91
CA PHE A 88 -6.65 -0.36 -4.10
C PHE A 88 -7.81 -1.33 -3.90
N ASN A 89 -7.90 -1.99 -2.75
CA ASN A 89 -9.02 -2.88 -2.40
C ASN A 89 -10.35 -2.12 -2.37
N LEU A 90 -10.39 -0.94 -1.75
CA LEU A 90 -11.58 -0.08 -1.78
C LEU A 90 -12.00 0.27 -3.21
N LEU A 91 -11.04 0.57 -4.09
CA LEU A 91 -11.31 0.87 -5.49
C LEU A 91 -11.89 -0.34 -6.23
N VAL A 92 -11.39 -1.53 -5.95
CA VAL A 92 -11.94 -2.81 -6.44
C VAL A 92 -13.38 -3.01 -5.96
N VAL A 93 -13.65 -2.83 -4.67
CA VAL A 93 -15.00 -2.97 -4.10
C VAL A 93 -15.96 -1.98 -4.75
N VAL A 94 -15.58 -0.70 -4.87
CA VAL A 94 -16.41 0.31 -5.53
C VAL A 94 -16.69 -0.07 -6.99
N TYR A 95 -15.68 -0.53 -7.73
CA TYR A 95 -15.87 -0.96 -9.11
C TYR A 95 -16.88 -2.12 -9.22
N TYR A 96 -16.71 -3.18 -8.44
CA TYR A 96 -17.59 -4.35 -8.56
C TYR A 96 -18.99 -4.12 -7.99
N CYS A 97 -19.13 -3.36 -6.89
CA CYS A 97 -20.41 -3.12 -6.25
C CYS A 97 -21.24 -2.01 -6.90
N VAL A 98 -20.59 -0.98 -7.48
CA VAL A 98 -21.29 0.20 -8.01
C VAL A 98 -21.33 0.21 -9.54
N LEU A 99 -20.23 -0.17 -10.21
CA LEU A 99 -20.09 0.00 -11.65
C LEU A 99 -20.34 -1.29 -12.45
N ALA A 100 -19.95 -2.45 -11.92
CA ALA A 100 -20.08 -3.74 -12.60
C ALA A 100 -21.30 -4.55 -12.16
N SER A 101 -22.07 -4.08 -11.17
CA SER A 101 -23.30 -4.75 -10.75
C SER A 101 -24.37 -4.57 -11.84
N PRO A 102 -24.93 -5.64 -12.41
CA PRO A 102 -26.06 -5.52 -13.33
C PRO A 102 -27.25 -4.99 -12.53
N GLN A 103 -27.85 -3.88 -12.99
CA GLN A 103 -29.18 -3.46 -12.56
C GLN A 103 -30.23 -4.44 -13.10
#